data_AF-A0AAV6ECC9-F1
#
_entry.id   AF-A0AAV6ECC9-F1
#
_cell.length_a   1.000
_cell.length_b   1.000
_cell.length_c   1.000
_cell.angle_alpha   90.00
_cell.angle_beta   90.00
_cell.angle_gamma   90.00
#
_symmetry.space_group_name_H-M   'P 1'
#
loop_
_entity.id
_entity.type
_entity.pdbx_description
1 polymer ?
#
loop_
_entity_poly.entity_id
_entity_poly.type
_entity_poly.pdbx_seq_one_letter_code
_entity_poly.pdbx_strand_id
1 'polypeptide(L)' 'MKLKIQSGEFVIEKIDKNATINLSDDLFCVVNEFDGYTIIKNKLKNLYNTQIFKAFYIDEFWIFHKVASCLRY' A
#
# COMPACT_ATOMS: atom_id res chain seq x y z
N MET A 1 -14.72 5.87 -16.08
CA MET A 1 -13.46 5.56 -15.38
C MET A 1 -12.28 6.16 -16.11
N LYS A 2 -11.79 7.32 -15.67
CA LYS A 2 -10.49 7.86 -16.09
C LYS A 2 -9.40 7.38 -15.15
N LEU A 3 -8.39 6.70 -15.70
CA LEU A 3 -7.19 6.30 -14.95
C LEU A 3 -6.14 7.40 -15.09
N LYS A 4 -5.55 7.82 -13.97
CA LYS A 4 -4.39 8.71 -13.94
C LYS A 4 -3.22 7.99 -13.29
N ILE A 5 -2.06 8.06 -13.92
CA ILE A 5 -0.83 7.50 -13.36
C ILE A 5 -0.45 8.32 -12.13
N GLN A 6 -0.19 7.63 -11.03
CA GLN A 6 0.36 8.25 -9.82
C GLN A 6 1.85 8.49 -10.03
N SER A 7 2.32 9.70 -9.73
CA SER A 7 3.75 9.99 -9.77
C SER A 7 4.49 9.23 -8.67
N GLY A 8 5.64 8.66 -9.02
CA GLY A 8 6.48 7.91 -8.10
C GLY A 8 6.70 6.47 -8.55
N GLU A 9 7.65 5.84 -7.88
CA GLU A 9 7.95 4.42 -7.98
C GLU A 9 7.71 3.82 -6.60
N PHE A 10 7.11 2.65 -6.53
CA PHE A 10 6.70 2.02 -5.28
C PHE A 10 7.40 0.69 -5.09
N VAL A 11 7.62 0.35 -3.83
CA VAL A 11 8.15 -0.95 -3.40
C VAL A 11 7.14 -1.55 -2.43
N ILE A 12 6.96 -2.87 -2.54
CA ILE A 12 6.11 -3.67 -1.66
C ILE A 12 7.00 -4.59 -0.84
N GLU A 13 6.87 -4.53 0.48
CA GLU A 13 7.64 -5.34 1.41
C GLU A 13 6.71 -6.03 2.40
N LYS A 14 7.06 -7.25 2.79
CA LYS A 14 6.39 -7.98 3.87
C LYS A 14 7.25 -7.93 5.11
N ILE A 15 6.64 -7.59 6.24
CA ILE A 15 7.29 -7.50 7.53
C ILE A 15 6.58 -8.36 8.57
N ASP A 16 7.34 -8.80 9.57
CA ASP A 16 6.83 -9.60 10.68
C ASP A 16 5.82 -8.81 11.54
N LYS A 17 4.86 -9.50 12.16
CA LYS A 17 3.86 -8.89 13.04
C LYS A 17 4.44 -8.19 14.26
N ASN A 18 5.61 -8.63 14.71
CA ASN A 18 6.30 -8.06 15.85
C ASN A 18 7.28 -6.96 15.44
N ALA A 19 7.45 -6.70 14.14
CA ALA A 19 8.33 -5.66 13.66
C ALA A 19 7.71 -4.28 13.92
N THR A 20 8.54 -3.35 14.38
CA THR A 20 8.14 -1.95 14.54
C THR A 20 8.02 -1.28 13.17
N ILE A 21 6.82 -0.77 12.86
CA ILE A 21 6.59 0.01 11.65
C ILE A 21 7.05 1.44 11.91
N ASN A 22 8.13 1.86 11.25
CA ASN A 22 8.48 3.28 11.20
C ASN A 22 7.53 4.01 10.26
N LEU A 23 6.76 4.94 10.82
CA LEU A 23 5.89 5.85 10.06
C LEU A 23 6.75 6.99 9.49
N SER A 24 7.50 6.69 8.43
CA SER A 24 8.30 7.68 7.70
C SER A 24 7.50 8.30 6.54
N ASP A 25 7.97 9.44 6.03
CA ASP A 25 7.29 10.19 4.95
C ASP A 25 7.18 9.42 3.62
N ASP A 26 7.97 8.36 3.43
CA ASP A 26 7.89 7.49 2.25
C ASP A 26 6.82 6.41 2.36
N LEU A 27 6.20 6.23 3.53
CA LEU A 27 5.14 5.24 3.73
C LEU A 27 3.85 5.66 3.01
N PHE A 28 3.35 4.79 2.14
CA PHE A 28 2.12 5.05 1.38
C PHE A 28 0.93 4.27 1.94
N CYS A 29 1.13 3.00 2.27
CA CYS A 29 0.06 2.13 2.77
C CYS A 29 0.62 1.02 3.65
N VAL A 30 -0.16 0.65 4.67
CA VAL A 30 0.06 -0.54 5.50
C VAL A 30 -1.18 -1.41 5.42
N VAL A 31 -1.00 -2.67 5.08
CA VAL A 31 -2.05 -3.69 5.10
C VAL A 31 -1.75 -4.67 6.22
N ASN A 32 -2.71 -4.84 7.13
CA ASN A 32 -2.62 -5.84 8.19
C ASN A 32 -3.12 -7.19 7.66
N GLU A 33 -2.23 -8.17 7.60
CA GLU A 33 -2.51 -9.53 7.15
C GLU A 33 -2.50 -10.50 8.35
N PHE A 34 -2.97 -11.74 8.15
CA PHE A 34 -3.00 -12.71 9.24
C PHE A 34 -1.59 -13.14 9.69
N ASP A 35 -0.59 -13.05 8.82
CA ASP A 35 0.79 -13.51 9.01
C ASP A 35 1.84 -12.39 9.05
N GLY A 36 1.43 -11.13 8.98
CA GLY A 36 2.38 -10.02 8.90
C GLY A 36 1.71 -8.70 8.58
N TYR A 37 2.55 -7.72 8.25
CA TYR A 37 2.09 -6.53 7.55
C TYR A 37 2.71 -6.48 6.16
N THR A 38 1.92 -6.04 5.19
CA THR A 38 2.41 -5.66 3.87
C THR A 38 2.51 -4.14 3.82
N ILE A 39 3.71 -3.64 3.56
CA ILE A 39 4.01 -2.22 3.47
C ILE A 39 4.21 -1.83 2.01
N ILE A 40 3.55 -0.76 1.59
CA ILE A 40 3.79 -0.10 0.31
C ILE A 40 4.42 1.26 0.61
N LYS A 41 5.59 1.51 0.04
CA LYS A 41 6.33 2.76 0.24
C LYS A 41 6.92 3.27 -1.07
N ASN A 42 7.25 4.56 -1.10
CA ASN A 42 7.97 5.15 -2.21
C ASN A 42 9.39 4.56 -2.29
N LYS A 43 9.85 4.28 -3.51
CA LYS A 43 11.20 3.81 -3.76
C LYS A 43 12.18 4.94 -3.46
N LEU A 44 13.05 4.71 -2.49
CA LEU A 44 14.19 5.57 -2.20
C LEU A 44 15.32 5.29 -3.21
N LYS A 45 16.12 6.33 -3.52
CA LYS A 45 17.15 6.32 -4.58
C LYS A 45 18.21 5.22 -4.47
N ASN A 46 18.33 4.55 -3.32
CA ASN A 46 19.43 3.62 -3.00
C ASN A 46 19.00 2.16 -2.81
N LEU A 47 17.77 1.78 -3.18
CA LEU A 47 17.33 0.38 -3.14
C LEU A 47 17.68 -0.31 -4.47
N TYR A 48 18.69 -1.16 -4.44
CA TYR A 48 19.11 -1.99 -5.57
C TYR A 48 18.45 -3.37 -5.50
N ASN A 49 18.09 -3.94 -6.65
CA ASN A 49 17.49 -5.29 -6.81
C ASN A 49 16.07 -5.52 -6.25
N THR A 50 15.32 -4.49 -5.90
CA THR A 50 13.90 -4.65 -5.50
C THR A 50 12.96 -4.51 -6.69
N GLN A 51 11.89 -5.30 -6.73
CA GLN A 51 10.85 -5.16 -7.74
C GLN A 51 10.13 -3.81 -7.56
N ILE A 52 9.98 -3.07 -8.66
CA ILE A 52 9.43 -1.72 -8.67
C ILE A 52 8.04 -1.72 -9.28
N PHE A 53 7.11 -1.03 -8.62
CA PHE A 53 5.72 -0.90 -9.05
C PHE A 53 5.40 0.55 -9.42
N LYS A 54 4.51 0.72 -10.39
CA LYS A 54 3.86 2.01 -10.67
C LYS A 54 2.41 1.93 -10.22
N ALA A 55 1.91 3.00 -9.61
CA ALA A 55 0.52 3.08 -9.20
C ALA A 55 -0.29 3.95 -10.17
N PHE A 56 -1.60 3.75 -10.16
CA PHE A 56 -2.57 4.62 -10.80
C PHE A 56 -3.74 4.84 -9.85
N TYR A 57 -4.43 5.96 -10.00
CA TYR A 57 -5.69 6.22 -9.31
C TYR A 57 -6.82 6.41 -10.32
N ILE A 58 -8.03 6.11 -9.87
CA ILE A 58 -9.25 6.34 -10.64
C ILE A 58 -9.72 7.75 -10.28
N ASP A 59 -9.73 8.63 -11.27
CA ASP A 59 -10.09 10.05 -11.14
C ASP A 59 -11.62 10.24 -11.17
N GLU A 60 -12.34 9.49 -10.33
CA GLU A 60 -13.80 9.55 -10.16
C GLU A 60 -14.14 9.29 -8.69
N PHE A 61 -15.10 10.04 -8.14
CA PHE A 61 -15.57 9.83 -6.76
C PHE A 61 -16.47 8.59 -6.71
N TRP A 62 -15.91 7.47 -6.24
CA TRP A 62 -16.67 6.25 -6.01
C TRP A 62 -17.02 6.16 -4.55
N ILE A 63 -18.31 6.32 -4.22
CA ILE A 63 -18.78 6.03 -2.88
C ILE A 63 -18.91 4.51 -2.76
N PHE A 64 -18.03 3.89 -1.99
CA PHE A 64 -18.13 2.48 -1.62
C PHE A 64 -19.27 2.26 -0.62
N HIS A 65 -20.53 2.34 -1.10
CA HIS A 65 -21.71 1.97 -0.31
C HIS A 65 -22.06 0.50 -0.56
N LYS A 66 -21.40 -0.43 0.18
CA LYS A 66 -21.71 -1.87 0.41
C LYS A 66 -20.40 -2.65 0.64
N VAL A 67 -20.11 -3.42 1.69
CA VAL A 67 -20.81 -3.89 2.90
C VAL A 67 -19.70 -4.23 3.92
N ALA A 68 -19.59 -3.49 5.03
CA ALA A 68 -18.83 -3.90 6.20
C ALA A 68 -19.74 -4.76 7.09
N SER A 69 -19.99 -6.00 6.69
CA SER A 69 -20.61 -7.01 7.55
C SER A 69 -19.95 -8.36 7.32
N CYS A 70 -18.69 -8.44 7.74
CA CYS A 70 -18.03 -9.69 8.11
C CYS A 70 -17.45 -9.52 9.51
N LEU A 71 -18.31 -9.24 10.50
CA LEU A 71 -18.04 -9.55 11.90
C LEU A 71 -19.07 -10.59 12.31
N ARG A 72 -18.66 -11.86 12.20
CA ARG A 72 -19.25 -12.96 12.96
C ARG A 72 -18.94 -12.69 14.44
N TYR A 73 -19.98 -12.54 15.25
CA TYR A 73 -19.96 -13.00 16.64
C TYR A 73 -20.67 -14.35 16.69
#